data_AF-A0A365KTR8-F1
#
_entry.id   AF-A0A365KTR8-F1
#
_cell.length_a   1.000
_cell.length_b   1.000
_cell.length_c   1.000
_cell.angle_alpha   90.00
_cell.angle_beta   90.00
_cell.angle_gamma   90.00
#
_symmetry.space_group_name_H-M   'P 1'
#
loop_
_entity.id
_entity.type
_entity.pdbx_description
1 polymer ?
#
loop_
_entity_poly.entity_id
_entity_poly.type
_entity_poly.pdbx_seq_one_letter_code
_entity_poly.pdbx_strand_id
1 'polypeptide(L)'
;MRKCSGSNEKGLTLVEVLAALVILGILFVGIMTIFPQMTLFNEKTEAKLDTMNLARQEMANISDGTLWVREYDSSLGENPDFLQAIGPVAGTDINMKTVMSSLSYNKNTADPGTADYERFYNTSSADYLFIADVYTQCEPFPPPPAAGSCEPTDLVKLHKVHLKVLMETQPGSGTYRVSSETFSYIPYKEIDIK
;
A
#
# COMPACT_ATOMS: atom_id res chain seq x y z
N MET A 1 -3.69 -46.56 -74.85
CA MET A 1 -4.56 -46.44 -73.66
C MET A 1 -4.17 -45.19 -72.89
N ARG A 2 -5.02 -44.17 -72.85
CA ARG A 2 -4.91 -43.05 -71.90
C ARG A 2 -6.29 -42.84 -71.28
N LYS A 3 -6.39 -43.14 -69.99
CA LYS A 3 -7.61 -42.99 -69.20
C LYS A 3 -7.54 -41.61 -68.56
N CYS A 4 -8.34 -40.67 -69.05
CA CYS A 4 -8.51 -39.37 -68.42
C CYS A 4 -9.41 -39.55 -67.19
N SER A 5 -8.87 -39.30 -66.00
CA SER A 5 -9.65 -39.23 -64.77
C SER A 5 -10.34 -37.88 -64.74
N GLY A 6 -11.66 -37.85 -64.98
CA GLY A 6 -12.45 -36.63 -64.82
C GLY A 6 -12.46 -36.20 -63.36
N SER A 7 -11.92 -35.01 -63.09
CA SER A 7 -12.08 -34.35 -61.80
C SER A 7 -13.56 -34.16 -61.51
N ASN A 8 -13.99 -34.67 -60.37
CA ASN A 8 -15.37 -34.62 -59.90
C ASN A 8 -15.57 -33.22 -59.30
N GLU A 9 -15.83 -32.22 -60.14
CA GLU A 9 -16.14 -30.85 -59.74
C GLU A 9 -17.54 -30.82 -59.11
N LYS A 10 -17.68 -31.36 -57.91
CA LYS A 10 -18.92 -31.23 -57.13
C LYS A 10 -18.97 -29.81 -56.58
N GLY A 11 -19.81 -28.98 -57.20
CA GLY A 11 -20.13 -27.64 -56.69
C GLY A 11 -20.57 -27.71 -55.23
N LEU A 12 -20.14 -26.72 -54.43
CA LEU A 12 -20.51 -26.57 -53.03
C LEU A 12 -22.04 -26.63 -52.87
N THR A 13 -22.50 -27.50 -51.97
CA THR A 13 -23.93 -27.56 -51.66
C THR A 13 -24.31 -26.35 -50.82
N LEU A 14 -25.55 -25.85 -50.99
CA LEU A 14 -26.06 -24.72 -50.22
C LEU A 14 -25.96 -24.95 -48.70
N VAL A 15 -26.11 -26.22 -48.29
CA VAL A 15 -26.01 -26.65 -46.90
C VAL A 15 -24.58 -26.51 -46.35
N GLU A 16 -23.55 -26.84 -47.14
CA GLU A 16 -22.15 -26.65 -46.74
C GLU A 16 -21.80 -25.17 -46.54
N VAL A 17 -22.28 -24.29 -47.43
CA VAL A 17 -22.05 -22.84 -47.30
C VAL A 17 -22.77 -22.28 -46.07
N LEU A 18 -24.00 -22.72 -45.80
CA LEU A 18 -24.75 -22.32 -44.62
C LEU A 18 -24.05 -22.78 -43.33
N ALA A 19 -23.56 -24.02 -43.29
CA ALA A 19 -22.84 -24.55 -42.13
C ALA A 19 -21.53 -23.79 -41.87
N ALA A 20 -20.79 -23.46 -42.92
CA ALA A 20 -19.56 -22.66 -42.81
C ALA A 20 -19.83 -21.25 -42.25
N LEU A 21 -20.91 -20.59 -42.70
CA LEU A 21 -21.29 -19.26 -42.18
C LEU A 21 -21.72 -19.30 -40.71
N VAL A 22 -22.43 -20.35 -40.29
CA VAL A 22 -22.83 -20.52 -38.88
C VAL A 22 -21.62 -20.75 -37.99
N ILE A 23 -20.70 -21.63 -38.40
CA ILE A 23 -19.46 -21.91 -37.64
C ILE A 23 -18.59 -20.65 -37.56
N LEU A 24 -18.46 -19.91 -38.67
CA LEU A 24 -17.72 -18.64 -38.71
C LEU A 24 -18.37 -17.58 -37.80
N GLY A 25 -19.70 -17.51 -37.78
CA GLY A 25 -20.46 -16.58 -36.93
C GLY A 25 -20.27 -16.85 -35.44
N ILE A 26 -20.30 -18.12 -35.02
CA ILE A 26 -20.05 -18.51 -33.62
C ILE A 26 -18.60 -18.16 -33.22
N LEU A 27 -17.63 -18.42 -34.10
CA LEU A 27 -16.23 -18.08 -33.85
C LEU A 27 -16.03 -16.57 -33.68
N PHE A 28 -16.70 -15.77 -34.50
CA PHE A 28 -16.60 -14.30 -34.46
C PHE A 28 -17.18 -13.73 -33.18
N VAL A 29 -18.37 -14.19 -32.75
CA VAL A 29 -18.98 -13.78 -31.47
C VAL A 29 -18.13 -14.25 -30.29
N GLY A 30 -17.58 -15.46 -30.34
CA GLY A 30 -16.67 -15.99 -29.32
C GLY A 30 -15.46 -15.09 -29.12
N ILE A 31 -14.77 -14.70 -30.18
CA ILE A 31 -13.58 -13.84 -30.09
C ILE A 31 -13.94 -12.42 -29.64
N MET A 32 -15.06 -11.85 -30.11
CA MET A 32 -15.52 -10.51 -29.71
C MET A 32 -15.87 -10.40 -28.22
N THR A 33 -16.16 -11.50 -27.53
CA THR A 33 -16.41 -11.50 -26.08
C THR A 33 -15.16 -11.52 -25.20
N ILE A 34 -13.99 -11.82 -25.78
CA ILE A 34 -12.71 -11.92 -25.05
C ILE A 34 -11.96 -10.58 -25.06
N PHE A 35 -12.04 -9.82 -26.16
CA PHE A 35 -11.34 -8.53 -26.29
C PHE A 35 -11.71 -7.46 -25.25
N PRO A 36 -12.98 -7.28 -24.85
CA PRO A 36 -13.36 -6.29 -23.83
C PRO A 36 -12.79 -6.61 -22.44
N GLN A 37 -12.46 -7.89 -22.19
CA GLN A 37 -11.92 -8.32 -20.90
C GLN A 37 -10.42 -8.00 -20.77
N MET A 38 -9.67 -8.02 -21.87
CA MET A 38 -8.24 -7.70 -21.88
C MET A 38 -7.98 -6.21 -21.65
N THR A 39 -8.80 -5.33 -22.22
CA THR A 39 -8.68 -3.87 -22.01
C THR A 39 -9.02 -3.47 -20.57
N LEU A 40 -10.11 -3.99 -20.02
CA LEU A 40 -10.50 -3.75 -18.63
C LEU A 40 -9.48 -4.31 -17.61
N PHE A 41 -8.77 -5.38 -17.94
CA PHE A 41 -7.73 -5.93 -17.09
C PHE A 41 -6.44 -5.09 -17.13
N ASN A 42 -6.11 -4.50 -18.28
CA ASN A 42 -4.96 -3.63 -18.43
C ASN A 42 -5.14 -2.32 -17.63
N GLU A 43 -6.28 -1.66 -17.75
CA GLU A 43 -6.58 -0.44 -16.99
C GLU A 43 -6.51 -0.66 -15.47
N LYS A 44 -7.01 -1.81 -15.00
CA LYS A 44 -6.92 -2.19 -13.58
C LYS A 44 -5.50 -2.49 -13.13
N THR A 45 -4.65 -2.99 -14.02
CA THR A 45 -3.26 -3.34 -13.71
C THR A 45 -2.39 -2.09 -13.65
N GLU A 46 -2.57 -1.16 -14.57
CA GLU A 46 -1.88 0.13 -14.59
C GLU A 46 -2.20 0.94 -13.32
N ALA A 47 -3.49 1.10 -13.01
CA ALA A 47 -3.92 1.81 -11.80
C ALA A 47 -3.39 1.17 -10.50
N LYS A 48 -3.14 -0.15 -10.49
CA LYS A 48 -2.57 -0.85 -9.34
C LYS A 48 -1.05 -0.66 -9.22
N LEU A 49 -0.35 -0.57 -10.34
CA LEU A 49 1.10 -0.32 -10.35
C LEU A 49 1.41 1.10 -9.88
N ASP A 50 0.61 2.07 -10.31
CA ASP A 50 0.78 3.47 -9.91
C ASP A 50 0.53 3.67 -8.42
N THR A 51 -0.57 3.10 -7.89
CA THR A 51 -0.87 3.20 -6.45
C THR A 51 0.15 2.47 -5.58
N MET A 52 0.74 1.37 -6.08
CA MET A 52 1.83 0.69 -5.37
C MET A 52 3.08 1.57 -5.28
N ASN A 53 3.45 2.27 -6.35
CA ASN A 53 4.60 3.18 -6.32
C ASN A 53 4.33 4.38 -5.41
N LEU A 54 3.13 4.95 -5.48
CA LEU A 54 2.68 6.02 -4.59
C LEU A 54 2.72 5.58 -3.12
N ALA A 55 2.23 4.36 -2.82
CA ALA A 55 2.28 3.80 -1.47
C ALA A 55 3.72 3.68 -0.94
N ARG A 56 4.68 3.29 -1.79
CA ARG A 56 6.10 3.21 -1.38
C ARG A 56 6.70 4.58 -1.10
N GLN A 57 6.36 5.58 -1.91
CA GLN A 57 6.85 6.95 -1.70
C GLN A 57 6.33 7.52 -0.39
N GLU A 58 5.02 7.40 -0.15
CA GLU A 58 4.39 7.84 1.10
C GLU A 58 4.95 7.10 2.31
N MET A 59 5.14 5.79 2.18
CA MET A 59 5.74 5.01 3.26
C MET A 59 7.18 5.44 3.55
N ALA A 60 7.98 5.77 2.52
CA ALA A 60 9.33 6.28 2.71
C ALA A 60 9.32 7.60 3.50
N ASN A 61 8.38 8.50 3.19
CA ASN A 61 8.21 9.75 3.93
C ASN A 61 7.82 9.52 5.40
N ILE A 62 6.92 8.57 5.67
CA ILE A 62 6.52 8.23 7.04
C ILE A 62 7.66 7.57 7.82
N SER A 63 8.42 6.68 7.19
CA SER A 63 9.50 5.90 7.85
C SER A 63 10.86 6.61 7.89
N ASP A 64 10.95 7.88 7.48
CA ASP A 64 12.20 8.64 7.49
C ASP A 64 12.75 8.72 8.93
N GLY A 65 13.92 8.13 9.14
CA GLY A 65 14.55 8.03 10.46
C GLY A 65 14.98 9.36 11.07
N THR A 66 14.93 10.46 10.33
CA THR A 66 15.17 11.81 10.86
C THR A 66 13.95 12.38 11.60
N LEU A 67 12.75 11.88 11.33
CA LEU A 67 11.51 12.39 11.93
C LEU A 67 11.24 11.82 13.34
N TRP A 68 11.86 10.69 13.68
CA TRP A 68 11.53 9.89 14.86
C TRP A 68 12.68 9.89 15.88
N VAL A 69 13.18 11.09 16.22
CA VAL A 69 14.35 11.28 17.08
C VAL A 69 14.02 12.17 18.27
N ARG A 70 13.85 11.58 19.46
CA ARG A 70 13.58 12.34 20.70
C ARG A 70 14.90 12.81 21.30
N GLU A 71 15.07 14.12 21.37
CA GLU A 71 16.15 14.74 22.15
C GLU A 71 15.73 14.81 23.63
N TYR A 72 16.61 14.42 24.54
CA TYR A 72 16.38 14.52 25.99
C TYR A 72 17.65 15.00 26.70
N ASP A 73 17.51 15.63 27.87
CA ASP A 73 18.64 16.17 28.62
C ASP A 73 18.85 15.42 29.95
N SER A 74 19.87 14.57 30.02
CA SER A 74 20.20 13.84 31.25
C SER A 74 20.72 14.74 32.39
N SER A 75 20.96 16.03 32.17
CA SER A 75 21.37 17.03 33.17
C SER A 75 20.24 17.48 34.05
N LEU A 76 19.04 17.44 33.51
CA LEU A 76 17.80 17.78 34.19
C LEU A 76 17.21 16.57 34.93
N GLY A 77 17.91 15.44 34.91
CA GLY A 77 17.45 14.19 35.49
C GLY A 77 16.42 13.45 34.62
N GLU A 78 16.33 13.79 33.33
CA GLU A 78 15.54 13.02 32.37
C GLU A 78 16.25 11.71 32.03
N ASN A 79 15.49 10.63 31.96
CA ASN A 79 15.99 9.32 31.52
C ASN A 79 15.43 9.03 30.12
N PRO A 80 16.10 8.17 29.33
CA PRO A 80 15.52 7.64 28.11
C PRO A 80 14.29 6.79 28.46
N ASP A 81 13.11 7.39 28.31
CA ASP A 81 11.83 6.69 28.45
C ASP A 81 11.36 6.30 27.07
N PHE A 82 11.81 5.12 26.64
CA PHE A 82 11.43 4.57 25.36
C PHE A 82 9.92 4.20 25.34
N LEU A 83 9.05 5.18 25.12
CA LEU A 83 7.59 5.08 25.00
C LEU A 83 6.94 4.14 26.03
N GLN A 84 6.84 4.56 27.30
CA GLN A 84 5.79 4.05 28.17
C GLN A 84 4.45 4.66 27.76
N ALA A 85 3.63 3.87 27.07
CA ALA A 85 2.21 4.18 26.82
C ALA A 85 1.35 4.04 28.11
N ILE A 86 1.75 4.67 29.22
CA ILE A 86 0.97 4.72 30.46
C ILE A 86 0.98 6.14 31.05
N GLY A 87 -0.09 6.90 30.81
CA GLY A 87 -0.44 8.10 31.59
C GLY A 87 -0.32 9.44 30.85
N PRO A 88 -0.96 10.50 31.36
CA PRO A 88 -1.07 11.78 30.68
C PRO A 88 0.24 12.55 30.84
N VAL A 89 1.07 12.59 29.80
CA VAL A 89 2.37 13.25 29.87
C VAL A 89 2.27 14.67 29.31
N ALA A 90 2.78 15.60 30.11
CA ALA A 90 2.99 16.99 29.77
C ALA A 90 4.49 17.23 29.53
N GLY A 91 4.83 17.72 28.34
CA GLY A 91 6.10 18.41 28.08
C GLY A 91 7.07 17.70 27.12
N THR A 92 7.10 18.18 25.86
CA THR A 92 8.11 17.93 24.81
C THR A 92 8.40 16.48 24.42
N ASP A 93 7.35 15.67 24.32
CA ASP A 93 7.39 14.36 23.68
C ASP A 93 7.35 14.48 22.16
N ILE A 94 8.07 13.62 21.44
CA ILE A 94 7.66 13.23 20.09
C ILE A 94 6.32 12.53 20.23
N ASN A 95 5.26 13.32 20.15
CA ASN A 95 3.93 12.78 20.03
C ASN A 95 3.82 12.25 18.60
N MET A 96 3.59 10.95 18.45
CA MET A 96 3.24 10.32 17.17
C MET A 96 2.27 11.19 16.35
N LYS A 97 1.32 11.83 17.04
CA LYS A 97 0.33 12.72 16.44
C LYS A 97 0.93 14.00 15.86
N THR A 98 1.95 14.58 16.48
CA THR A 98 2.63 15.79 16.00
C THR A 98 3.40 15.50 14.72
N VAL A 99 4.19 14.41 14.71
CA VAL A 99 4.95 14.00 13.52
C VAL A 99 4.01 13.66 12.37
N MET A 100 2.98 12.84 12.63
CA MET A 100 1.99 12.49 11.61
C MET A 100 1.22 13.72 11.11
N SER A 101 0.85 14.65 12.00
CA SER A 101 0.19 15.90 11.60
C SER A 101 1.07 16.77 10.70
N SER A 102 2.39 16.81 10.94
CA SER A 102 3.34 17.51 10.06
C SER A 102 3.38 16.91 8.64
N LEU A 103 3.10 15.61 8.51
CA LEU A 103 2.97 14.89 7.25
C LEU A 103 1.54 14.96 6.67
N SER A 104 0.66 15.82 7.21
CA SER A 104 -0.76 15.94 6.84
C SER A 104 -1.63 14.71 7.16
N TYR A 105 -1.13 13.83 8.04
CA TYR A 105 -1.87 12.68 8.55
C TYR A 105 -2.58 13.06 9.86
N ASN A 106 -3.91 13.14 9.78
CA ASN A 106 -4.77 13.55 10.88
C ASN A 106 -5.52 12.34 11.47
N LYS A 107 -5.66 12.31 12.80
CA LYS A 107 -6.43 11.28 13.50
C LYS A 107 -7.92 11.61 13.41
N ASN A 108 -8.74 10.64 12.98
CA ASN A 108 -10.18 10.78 13.05
C ASN A 108 -10.66 10.40 14.46
N THR A 109 -11.43 11.26 15.12
CA THR A 109 -11.99 10.97 16.45
C THR A 109 -13.07 9.89 16.42
N ALA A 110 -13.69 9.64 15.27
CA ALA A 110 -14.70 8.60 15.09
C ALA A 110 -14.09 7.20 14.87
N ASP A 111 -12.86 7.13 14.36
CA ASP A 111 -12.10 5.88 14.16
C ASP A 111 -10.64 6.09 14.59
N PRO A 112 -10.37 6.07 15.91
CA PRO A 112 -9.05 6.35 16.45
C PRO A 112 -8.04 5.20 16.29
N GLY A 113 -8.46 4.04 15.75
CA GLY A 113 -7.72 2.78 15.81
C GLY A 113 -8.08 1.92 17.02
N THR A 114 -7.20 0.97 17.38
CA THR A 114 -7.38 0.05 18.52
C THR A 114 -6.35 0.34 19.61
N ALA A 115 -6.30 -0.49 20.66
CA ALA A 115 -5.24 -0.39 21.67
C ALA A 115 -3.83 -0.65 21.09
N ASP A 116 -3.75 -1.43 20.01
CA ASP A 116 -2.49 -1.88 19.42
C ASP A 116 -1.95 -0.95 18.32
N TYR A 117 -2.81 -0.11 17.75
CA TYR A 117 -2.42 0.84 16.71
C TYR A 117 -3.28 2.10 16.73
N GLU A 118 -2.66 3.24 16.42
CA GLU A 118 -3.37 4.47 16.11
C GLU A 118 -3.55 4.60 14.59
N ARG A 119 -4.75 5.01 14.17
CA ARG A 119 -5.07 5.23 12.75
C ARG A 119 -5.03 6.71 12.40
N PHE A 120 -4.35 7.02 11.30
CA PHE A 120 -4.24 8.35 10.74
C PHE A 120 -4.70 8.38 9.28
N TYR A 121 -5.28 9.50 8.88
CA TYR A 121 -5.85 9.71 7.55
C TYR A 121 -5.19 10.91 6.91
N ASN A 122 -4.80 10.77 5.64
CA ASN A 122 -4.34 11.88 4.82
C ASN A 122 -5.25 11.98 3.59
N THR A 123 -5.86 13.15 3.44
CA THR A 123 -6.82 13.54 2.38
C THR A 123 -6.26 14.63 1.49
N SER A 124 -4.93 14.81 1.45
CA SER A 124 -4.27 15.86 0.67
C SER A 124 -4.47 15.70 -0.83
N SER A 125 -4.76 14.48 -1.29
CA SER A 125 -5.04 14.16 -2.68
C SER A 125 -6.54 14.03 -2.92
N ALA A 126 -7.04 14.57 -4.04
CA ALA A 126 -8.45 14.46 -4.40
C ALA A 126 -8.84 13.03 -4.81
N ASP A 127 -7.93 12.31 -5.47
CA ASP A 127 -8.21 10.99 -6.06
C ASP A 127 -7.89 9.81 -5.12
N TYR A 128 -7.09 10.06 -4.07
CA TYR A 128 -6.55 9.05 -3.17
C TYR A 128 -6.76 9.42 -1.71
N LEU A 129 -7.18 8.44 -0.94
CA LEU A 129 -7.23 8.50 0.52
C LEU A 129 -6.13 7.59 1.09
N PHE A 130 -5.26 8.15 1.91
CA PHE A 130 -4.22 7.40 2.59
C PHE A 130 -4.64 7.12 4.04
N ILE A 131 -4.50 5.87 4.46
CA ILE A 131 -4.73 5.45 5.83
C ILE A 131 -3.47 4.80 6.36
N ALA A 132 -2.86 5.42 7.37
CA ALA A 132 -1.69 4.90 8.06
C ALA A 132 -2.08 4.37 9.44
N ASP A 133 -1.96 3.07 9.64
CA ASP A 133 -2.11 2.40 10.94
C ASP A 133 -0.71 2.25 11.54
N VAL A 134 -0.41 2.98 12.62
CA VAL A 134 0.88 2.94 13.32
C VAL A 134 0.74 2.15 14.62
N TYR A 135 1.52 1.08 14.76
CA TYR A 135 1.43 0.19 15.91
C TYR A 135 2.17 0.75 17.11
N THR A 136 1.52 0.72 18.27
CA THR A 136 2.07 1.25 19.54
C THR A 136 3.05 0.27 20.19
N GLN A 137 2.92 -1.02 19.89
CA GLN A 137 3.84 -2.05 20.36
C GLN A 137 5.11 -2.08 19.50
N CYS A 138 6.27 -2.06 20.16
CA CYS A 138 7.56 -2.16 19.49
C CYS A 138 7.91 -3.63 19.20
N GLU A 139 8.46 -3.91 18.02
CA GLU A 139 9.12 -5.19 17.75
C GLU A 139 10.62 -5.09 18.12
N PRO A 140 11.18 -6.04 18.88
CA PRO A 140 12.60 -6.03 19.21
C PRO A 140 13.44 -6.26 17.94
N PHE A 141 14.43 -5.39 17.71
CA PHE A 141 15.46 -5.65 16.70
C PHE A 141 16.27 -6.90 17.12
N PRO A 142 16.67 -7.78 16.19
CA PRO A 142 17.44 -9.00 16.51
C PRO A 142 18.68 -8.71 17.36
N PRO A 143 19.15 -9.71 18.14
CA PRO A 143 20.01 -9.47 19.30
C PRO A 143 21.30 -8.71 18.92
N PRO A 144 21.74 -7.78 19.79
CA PRO A 144 22.95 -7.00 19.54
C PRO A 144 24.17 -7.93 19.38
N PRO A 145 25.17 -7.54 18.57
CA PRO A 145 26.47 -8.20 18.60
C PRO A 145 27.05 -8.15 20.01
N ALA A 146 27.85 -9.16 20.34
CA ALA A 146 28.38 -9.45 21.67
C ALA A 146 28.83 -8.20 22.46
N ALA A 147 28.48 -8.21 23.75
CA ALA A 147 28.72 -7.17 24.75
C ALA A 147 30.07 -6.44 24.55
N GLY A 148 30.00 -5.13 24.28
CA GLY A 148 31.18 -4.28 24.35
C GLY A 148 31.18 -2.97 23.55
N SER A 149 30.15 -2.63 22.76
CA SER A 149 30.24 -1.41 21.91
C SER A 149 28.97 -0.59 21.66
N CYS A 150 27.80 -1.00 22.14
CA CYS A 150 26.60 -0.16 22.05
C CYS A 150 26.23 0.32 23.46
N GLU A 151 26.19 1.63 23.69
CA GLU A 151 25.52 2.14 24.88
C GLU A 151 24.00 1.82 24.79
N PRO A 152 23.30 1.64 25.92
CA PRO A 152 21.85 1.45 25.94
C PRO A 152 21.06 2.57 25.23
N THR A 153 21.69 3.74 25.06
CA THR A 153 21.19 4.93 24.35
C THR A 153 21.15 4.75 22.82
N ASP A 154 21.91 3.81 22.25
CA ASP A 154 21.94 3.53 20.80
C ASP A 154 20.85 2.55 20.33
N LEU A 155 19.96 2.09 21.22
CA LEU A 155 18.94 1.11 20.88
C LEU A 155 17.80 1.74 20.06
N VAL A 156 17.76 1.40 18.77
CA VAL A 156 16.66 1.78 17.87
C VAL A 156 15.46 0.86 18.11
N LYS A 157 14.31 1.41 18.47
CA LYS A 157 13.05 0.67 18.53
C LYS A 157 12.33 0.74 17.18
N LEU A 158 11.77 -0.39 16.73
CA LEU A 158 11.01 -0.44 15.49
C LEU A 158 9.51 -0.48 15.77
N HIS A 159 8.78 0.51 15.24
CA HIS A 159 7.31 0.51 15.22
C HIS A 159 6.81 0.07 13.85
N LYS A 160 5.93 -0.91 13.81
CA LYS A 160 5.31 -1.33 12.56
C LYS A 160 4.34 -0.25 12.07
N VAL A 161 4.35 -0.01 10.77
CA VAL A 161 3.39 0.85 10.08
C VAL A 161 2.74 0.07 8.97
N HIS A 162 1.43 0.22 8.86
CA HIS A 162 0.64 -0.31 7.76
C HIS A 162 -0.05 0.84 7.03
N LEU A 163 0.33 1.06 5.78
CA LEU A 163 -0.27 2.09 4.93
C LEU A 163 -1.21 1.43 3.92
N LYS A 164 -2.42 1.95 3.84
CA LYS A 164 -3.42 1.60 2.83
C LYS A 164 -3.66 2.81 1.95
N VAL A 165 -3.61 2.59 0.64
CA VAL A 165 -3.96 3.59 -0.37
C VAL A 165 -5.30 3.18 -0.96
N LEU A 166 -6.30 4.03 -0.75
CA LEU A 166 -7.62 3.84 -1.30
C LEU A 166 -7.80 4.81 -2.45
N MET A 167 -8.39 4.33 -3.53
CA MET A 167 -8.73 5.12 -4.70
C MET A 167 -10.24 5.30 -4.74
N GLU A 168 -10.69 6.48 -5.15
CA GLU A 168 -12.12 6.73 -5.31
C GLU A 168 -12.72 5.85 -6.42
N THR A 169 -13.91 5.30 -6.18
CA THR A 169 -14.59 4.43 -7.14
C THR A 169 -15.23 5.21 -8.29
N GLN A 170 -15.64 6.44 -8.01
CA GLN A 170 -16.09 7.45 -8.98
C GLN A 170 -15.63 8.82 -8.46
N PRO A 171 -15.10 9.71 -9.31
CA PRO A 171 -14.64 11.03 -8.87
C PRO A 171 -15.76 11.81 -8.15
N GLY A 172 -15.51 12.21 -6.91
CA GLY A 172 -16.43 13.00 -6.09
C GLY A 172 -17.60 12.22 -5.46
N SER A 173 -17.60 10.89 -5.49
CA SER A 173 -18.65 10.06 -4.86
C SER A 173 -18.44 9.86 -3.34
N GLY A 174 -17.23 10.12 -2.83
CA GLY A 174 -16.82 9.84 -1.46
C GLY A 174 -16.73 8.34 -1.14
N THR A 175 -16.83 7.46 -2.14
CA THR A 175 -16.77 6.00 -1.96
C THR A 175 -15.41 5.47 -2.42
N TYR A 176 -14.65 4.93 -1.48
CA TYR A 176 -13.27 4.50 -1.70
C TYR A 176 -13.15 2.97 -1.79
N ARG A 177 -12.27 2.49 -2.66
CA ARG A 177 -11.84 1.08 -2.70
C ARG A 177 -10.35 0.98 -2.42
N VAL A 178 -9.94 -0.05 -1.67
CA VAL A 178 -8.51 -0.31 -1.45
C VAL A 178 -7.85 -0.63 -2.79
N SER A 179 -6.81 0.12 -3.16
CA SER A 179 -6.04 -0.09 -4.37
C SER A 179 -4.73 -0.84 -4.07
N SER A 180 -4.03 -0.43 -3.01
CA SER A 180 -2.77 -1.06 -2.58
C SER A 180 -2.57 -0.91 -1.06
N GLU A 181 -1.78 -1.81 -0.50
CA GLU A 181 -1.34 -1.77 0.90
C GLU A 181 0.15 -2.09 1.00
N THR A 182 0.83 -1.52 1.99
CA THR A 182 2.25 -1.77 2.23
C THR A 182 2.58 -1.64 3.72
N PHE A 183 3.66 -2.32 4.13
CA PHE A 183 4.14 -2.34 5.51
C PHE A 183 5.57 -1.82 5.56
N SER A 184 5.90 -1.10 6.63
CA SER A 184 7.26 -0.69 6.94
C SER A 184 7.46 -0.61 8.44
N TYR A 185 8.66 -0.24 8.83
CA TYR A 185 9.06 -0.02 10.21
C TYR A 185 9.60 1.40 10.37
N ILE A 186 9.09 2.10 11.37
CA ILE A 186 9.62 3.38 11.84
C ILE A 186 10.76 3.10 12.82
N PRO A 187 11.97 3.60 12.58
CA PRO A 187 13.06 3.56 13.54
C PRO A 187 12.94 4.74 14.51
N TYR A 188 12.56 4.47 15.76
CA TYR A 188 12.53 5.45 16.84
C TYR A 188 13.86 5.45 17.60
N LYS A 189 14.43 6.64 17.80
CA LYS A 189 15.71 6.86 18.49
C LYS A 189 15.59 7.94 19.56
N GLU A 190 16.36 7.81 20.62
CA GLU A 190 16.50 8.83 21.66
C GLU A 190 17.96 9.28 21.73
N ILE A 191 18.21 10.59 21.79
CA ILE A 191 19.56 11.16 21.81
C ILE A 191 19.66 12.07 23.03
N ASP A 192 20.71 11.86 23.83
CA ASP A 192 21.06 12.77 24.93
C ASP A 192 21.75 14.02 24.35
N ILE A 193 21.23 15.21 24.67
CA ILE A 193 21.77 16.49 24.19
C ILE A 193 22.77 17.15 25.17
N LYS A 194 23.11 16.46 26.25
CA LYS A 194 24.00 16.96 27.31
C LYS A 194 25.49 16.78 27.00
#